data_AF-A0A822AAH5-F1
#
_entry.id   AF-A0A822AAH5-F1
#
_cell.length_a   1.000
_cell.length_b   1.000
_cell.length_c   1.000
_cell.angle_alpha   90.00
_cell.angle_beta   90.00
_cell.angle_gamma   90.00
#
_symmetry.space_group_name_H-M   'P 1'
#
loop_
_entity.id
_entity.type
_entity.pdbx_description
1 polymer ?
#
loop_
_entity_poly.entity_id
_entity_poly.type
_entity_poly.pdbx_seq_one_letter_code
_entity_poly.pdbx_strand_id
1 'polypeptide(L)'
;MIKKSKEYFAKDIKELRRIEEFSADYSSELAIQWYTADSFVHKLVNHALRSENVDLLYAYRFFISDLSAEIKRWQTVQQTDSGTVISKIKNGLGSRIKLFSGQRLRKGELEKLKQSIGTIISINGFLSTSMDLSEAKEFTKRAMQFPDMQQVIIEISFDTSLQEMNVFAEIAHQSKYNEEEEVLFDYNSLFNVTDVKCDLYSSIWT
;
A
#
# COMPACT_ATOMS: atom_id res chain seq x y z
N MET A 1 -18.71 -8.94 1.70
CA MET A 1 -18.10 -8.02 0.71
C MET A 1 -19.12 -7.44 -0.26
N ILE A 2 -19.57 -8.17 -1.30
CA ILE A 2 -20.35 -7.64 -2.44
C ILE A 2 -21.56 -6.80 -2.04
N LYS A 3 -22.50 -7.34 -1.25
CA LYS A 3 -23.70 -6.61 -0.82
C LYS A 3 -23.35 -5.28 -0.13
N LYS A 4 -22.41 -5.32 0.82
CA LYS A 4 -21.95 -4.14 1.56
C LYS A 4 -21.28 -3.11 0.65
N SER A 5 -20.51 -3.57 -0.34
CA SER A 5 -19.93 -2.69 -1.37
C SER A 5 -21.00 -2.02 -2.24
N LYS A 6 -22.03 -2.76 -2.68
CA LYS A 6 -23.15 -2.20 -3.46
C LYS A 6 -23.94 -1.17 -2.66
N GLU A 7 -24.14 -1.40 -1.36
CA GLU A 7 -24.78 -0.43 -0.46
C GLU A 7 -23.95 0.85 -0.32
N TYR A 8 -22.62 0.73 -0.14
CA TYR A 8 -21.72 1.87 -0.03
C TYR A 8 -21.68 2.70 -1.33
N PHE A 9 -21.64 2.04 -2.48
CA PHE A 9 -21.55 2.66 -3.81
C PHE A 9 -22.91 2.75 -4.52
N ALA A 10 -24.03 2.77 -3.79
CA ALA A 10 -25.37 2.69 -4.37
C ALA A 10 -25.69 3.78 -5.42
N LYS A 11 -24.95 4.90 -5.41
CA LYS A 11 -25.10 6.02 -6.35
C LYS A 11 -23.97 6.12 -7.39
N ASP A 12 -22.96 5.25 -7.33
CA ASP A 12 -21.82 5.26 -8.23
C ASP A 12 -21.95 4.10 -9.23
N ILE A 13 -22.53 4.40 -10.40
CA ILE A 13 -22.77 3.40 -11.45
C ILE A 13 -21.46 2.74 -11.93
N LYS A 14 -20.35 3.48 -11.93
CA LYS A 14 -19.04 2.95 -12.36
C LYS A 14 -18.53 1.92 -11.36
N GLU A 15 -18.58 2.22 -10.07
CA GLU A 15 -18.18 1.26 -9.03
C GLU A 15 -19.17 0.08 -8.93
N LEU A 16 -20.47 0.30 -9.10
CA LEU A 16 -21.45 -0.80 -9.17
C LEU A 16 -21.12 -1.80 -10.28
N ARG A 17 -20.72 -1.32 -11.46
CA ARG A 17 -20.33 -2.18 -12.59
C ARG A 17 -19.07 -3.00 -12.27
N ARG A 18 -18.06 -2.36 -11.67
CA ARG A 18 -16.84 -3.04 -11.20
C ARG A 18 -17.13 -4.08 -10.11
N ILE A 19 -18.13 -3.84 -9.26
CA ILE A 19 -18.56 -4.81 -8.25
C ILE A 19 -19.19 -6.04 -8.92
N GLU A 20 -19.95 -5.88 -10.00
CA GLU A 20 -20.47 -7.02 -10.77
C GLU A 20 -19.35 -7.79 -11.48
N GLU A 21 -18.41 -7.08 -12.12
CA GLU A 21 -17.23 -7.69 -12.76
C GLU A 21 -16.41 -8.50 -11.75
N PHE A 22 -16.12 -7.92 -10.58
CA PHE A 22 -15.46 -8.63 -9.49
C PHE A 22 -16.28 -9.85 -9.03
N SER A 23 -17.61 -9.72 -8.91
CA SER A 23 -18.44 -10.84 -8.48
C SER A 23 -18.50 -12.00 -9.48
N ALA A 24 -18.24 -11.74 -10.75
CA ALA A 24 -18.26 -12.74 -11.81
C ALA A 24 -16.89 -13.39 -12.03
N ASP A 25 -15.82 -12.58 -12.01
CA ASP A 25 -14.52 -12.97 -12.55
C ASP A 25 -13.41 -13.09 -11.48
N TYR A 26 -13.70 -12.78 -10.22
CA TYR A 26 -12.68 -12.81 -9.16
C TYR A 26 -12.19 -14.23 -8.85
N SER A 27 -10.87 -14.38 -8.81
CA SER A 27 -10.16 -15.48 -8.15
C SER A 27 -9.04 -14.94 -7.25
N SER A 28 -8.57 -15.75 -6.30
CA SER A 28 -7.54 -15.34 -5.33
C SER A 28 -6.23 -14.90 -6.00
N GLU A 29 -5.88 -15.50 -7.15
CA GLU A 29 -4.67 -15.16 -7.92
C GLU A 29 -4.75 -13.75 -8.54
N LEU A 30 -5.94 -13.20 -8.66
CA LEU A 30 -6.18 -11.85 -9.19
C LEU A 30 -6.27 -10.79 -8.08
N ALA A 31 -6.04 -11.15 -6.80
CA ALA A 31 -6.17 -10.23 -5.68
C ALA A 31 -5.33 -8.95 -5.84
N ILE A 32 -4.06 -9.08 -6.25
CA ILE A 32 -3.17 -7.92 -6.47
C ILE A 32 -3.70 -7.04 -7.60
N GLN A 33 -4.16 -7.62 -8.71
CA GLN A 33 -4.71 -6.87 -9.85
C GLN A 33 -5.94 -6.06 -9.44
N TRP A 34 -6.87 -6.68 -8.70
CA TRP A 34 -8.08 -6.00 -8.22
C TRP A 34 -7.79 -4.93 -7.17
N TYR A 35 -6.77 -5.14 -6.33
CA TYR A 35 -6.36 -4.18 -5.33
C TYR A 35 -5.65 -2.95 -5.92
N THR A 36 -4.84 -3.13 -6.98
CA THR A 36 -4.09 -2.03 -7.63
C THR A 36 -4.90 -1.30 -8.69
N ALA A 37 -5.88 -1.97 -9.32
CA ALA A 37 -6.83 -1.30 -10.18
C ALA A 37 -7.70 -0.38 -9.34
N ASP A 38 -7.51 0.95 -9.39
CA ASP A 38 -8.32 1.98 -8.69
C ASP A 38 -9.82 1.63 -8.73
N SER A 39 -10.29 0.92 -7.70
CA SER A 39 -11.58 0.22 -7.64
C SER A 39 -12.13 0.25 -6.22
N PHE A 40 -13.39 -0.17 -6.07
CA PHE A 40 -14.04 -0.32 -4.78
C PHE A 40 -13.22 -1.16 -3.78
N VAL A 41 -12.46 -2.15 -4.27
CA VAL A 41 -11.73 -3.09 -3.42
C VAL A 41 -10.63 -2.37 -2.65
N HIS A 42 -9.74 -1.67 -3.36
CA HIS A 42 -8.71 -0.83 -2.77
C HIS A 42 -9.27 0.12 -1.69
N LYS A 43 -10.35 0.83 -2.06
CA LYS A 43 -10.97 1.87 -1.23
C LYS A 43 -11.56 1.28 0.05
N LEU A 44 -12.37 0.22 -0.07
CA LEU A 44 -13.10 -0.36 1.06
C LEU A 44 -12.21 -1.20 1.97
N VAL A 45 -11.24 -1.92 1.41
CA VAL A 45 -10.28 -2.71 2.20
C VAL A 45 -9.42 -1.81 3.06
N ASN A 46 -8.81 -0.77 2.47
CA ASN A 46 -8.02 0.19 3.24
C ASN A 46 -8.86 1.00 4.22
N HIS A 47 -10.11 1.32 3.88
CA HIS A 47 -11.02 1.95 4.83
C HIS A 47 -11.34 1.03 6.01
N ALA A 48 -11.60 -0.27 5.77
CA ALA A 48 -11.85 -1.24 6.83
C ALA A 48 -10.65 -1.38 7.77
N LEU A 49 -9.43 -1.46 7.21
CA LEU A 49 -8.19 -1.58 7.97
C LEU A 49 -7.90 -0.32 8.81
N ARG A 50 -8.04 0.87 8.23
CA ARG A 50 -7.78 2.15 8.93
C ARG A 50 -8.82 2.51 9.98
N SER A 51 -10.07 2.08 9.78
CA SER A 51 -11.16 2.36 10.73
C SER A 51 -11.19 1.39 11.91
N GLU A 52 -10.45 0.28 11.85
CA GLU A 52 -10.48 -0.81 12.84
C GLU A 52 -11.91 -1.33 13.13
N ASN A 53 -12.84 -1.10 12.20
CA ASN A 53 -14.23 -1.47 12.37
C ASN A 53 -14.37 -2.98 12.16
N VAL A 54 -14.63 -3.71 13.25
CA VAL A 54 -14.73 -5.18 13.24
C VAL A 54 -15.74 -5.71 12.22
N ASP A 55 -16.87 -5.03 12.02
CA ASP A 55 -17.87 -5.45 11.02
C ASP A 55 -17.40 -5.26 9.58
N LEU A 56 -16.61 -4.21 9.32
CA LEU A 56 -15.98 -4.02 8.00
C LEU A 56 -14.85 -5.02 7.80
N LEU A 57 -13.95 -5.18 8.78
CA LEU A 57 -12.89 -6.18 8.74
C LEU A 57 -13.46 -7.57 8.47
N TYR A 58 -14.50 -7.97 9.20
CA TYR A 58 -15.19 -9.23 8.96
C TYR A 58 -15.81 -9.28 7.55
N ALA A 59 -16.44 -8.22 7.07
CA ALA A 59 -17.06 -8.19 5.74
C ALA A 59 -16.07 -8.32 4.57
N TYR A 60 -14.83 -7.87 4.76
CA TYR A 60 -13.76 -7.87 3.75
C TYR A 60 -12.64 -8.89 4.01
N ARG A 61 -12.72 -9.65 5.12
CA ARG A 61 -11.69 -10.61 5.58
C ARG A 61 -11.20 -11.59 4.51
N PHE A 62 -12.11 -12.05 3.65
CA PHE A 62 -11.79 -12.99 2.58
C PHE A 62 -10.78 -12.37 1.60
N PHE A 63 -11.07 -11.17 1.09
CA PHE A 63 -10.16 -10.49 0.19
C PHE A 63 -8.85 -10.06 0.87
N ILE A 64 -8.91 -9.63 2.14
CA ILE A 64 -7.70 -9.31 2.92
C ILE A 64 -6.80 -10.55 3.00
N SER A 65 -7.37 -11.71 3.32
CA SER A 65 -6.64 -12.99 3.39
C SER A 65 -6.04 -13.38 2.04
N ASP A 66 -6.82 -13.27 0.96
CA ASP A 66 -6.37 -13.62 -0.38
C ASP A 66 -5.24 -12.70 -0.86
N LEU A 67 -5.34 -11.40 -0.60
CA LEU A 67 -4.30 -10.43 -0.94
C LEU A 67 -3.01 -10.69 -0.17
N SER A 68 -3.07 -10.90 1.16
CA SER A 68 -1.89 -11.25 1.95
C SER A 68 -1.24 -12.56 1.49
N ALA A 69 -2.06 -13.58 1.16
CA ALA A 69 -1.56 -14.85 0.65
C ALA A 69 -0.86 -14.69 -0.70
N GLU A 70 -1.43 -13.89 -1.60
CA GLU A 70 -0.87 -13.66 -2.93
C GLU A 70 0.42 -12.83 -2.88
N ILE A 71 0.51 -11.81 -2.03
CA ILE A 71 1.76 -11.06 -1.77
C ILE A 71 2.85 -12.03 -1.28
N LYS A 72 2.52 -12.88 -0.29
CA LYS A 72 3.47 -13.87 0.25
C LYS A 72 3.92 -14.89 -0.80
N ARG A 73 3.01 -15.30 -1.69
CA ARG A 73 3.34 -16.20 -2.80
C ARG A 73 4.38 -15.55 -3.72
N TRP A 74 4.16 -14.29 -4.12
CA TRP A 74 5.12 -13.56 -4.95
C TRP A 74 6.44 -13.29 -4.25
N GLN A 75 6.43 -12.96 -2.95
CA GLN A 75 7.65 -12.85 -2.14
C GLN A 75 8.49 -14.12 -2.24
N THR A 76 7.85 -15.30 -2.12
CA THR A 76 8.52 -16.60 -2.19
C THR A 76 9.10 -16.85 -3.59
N VAL A 77 8.31 -16.59 -4.64
CA VAL A 77 8.78 -16.74 -6.04
C VAL A 77 10.01 -15.86 -6.29
N GLN A 78 9.97 -14.60 -5.87
CA GLN A 78 11.03 -13.62 -6.10
C GLN A 78 12.32 -13.90 -5.32
N GLN A 79 12.24 -14.67 -4.23
CA GLN A 79 13.44 -15.14 -3.53
C GLN A 79 14.18 -16.22 -4.33
N THR A 80 13.43 -17.09 -5.02
CA THR A 80 14.00 -18.23 -5.75
C THR A 80 14.44 -17.87 -7.17
N ASP A 81 13.85 -16.84 -7.77
CA ASP A 81 14.18 -16.40 -9.12
C ASP A 81 15.29 -15.34 -9.11
N SER A 82 16.45 -15.71 -9.67
CA SER A 82 17.63 -14.84 -9.77
C SER A 82 17.46 -13.65 -10.73
N GLY A 83 16.41 -13.64 -11.56
CA GLY A 83 16.13 -12.58 -12.54
C GLY A 83 15.35 -11.38 -12.01
N THR A 84 14.80 -11.44 -10.80
CA THR A 84 13.90 -10.42 -10.25
C THR A 84 14.66 -9.17 -9.78
N VAL A 85 13.95 -8.04 -9.66
CA VAL A 85 14.55 -6.79 -9.14
C VAL A 85 15.11 -7.01 -7.75
N ILE A 86 14.37 -7.73 -6.88
CA ILE A 86 14.79 -8.05 -5.52
C ILE A 86 16.04 -8.93 -5.49
N SER A 87 16.12 -9.97 -6.32
CA SER A 87 17.30 -10.84 -6.38
C SER A 87 18.54 -10.12 -6.95
N LYS A 88 18.36 -9.29 -7.97
CA LYS A 88 19.44 -8.47 -8.55
C LYS A 88 20.01 -7.49 -7.53
N ILE A 89 19.16 -6.85 -6.75
CA ILE A 89 19.59 -5.93 -5.69
C ILE A 89 20.42 -6.68 -4.63
N LYS A 90 19.93 -7.84 -4.15
CA LYS A 90 20.67 -8.69 -3.21
C LYS A 90 22.06 -9.09 -3.73
N ASN A 91 22.19 -9.36 -5.02
CA ASN A 91 23.41 -9.88 -5.63
C ASN A 91 24.43 -8.79 -6.06
N GLY A 92 24.05 -7.51 -6.11
CA GLY A 92 24.88 -6.46 -6.74
C GLY A 92 25.09 -5.17 -5.96
N LEU A 93 24.11 -4.68 -5.20
CA LEU A 93 24.13 -3.31 -4.64
C LEU A 93 24.01 -3.24 -3.09
N GLY A 94 24.02 -4.40 -2.43
CA GLY A 94 23.67 -4.53 -1.02
C GLY A 94 22.20 -4.87 -0.83
N SER A 95 21.82 -5.37 0.33
CA SER A 95 20.46 -5.86 0.59
C SER A 95 19.42 -4.75 0.79
N ARG A 96 19.78 -3.46 0.65
CA ARG A 96 18.90 -2.33 0.97
C ARG A 96 18.31 -1.66 -0.25
N ILE A 97 17.02 -1.37 -0.18
CA ILE A 97 16.25 -0.63 -1.19
C ILE A 97 15.70 0.64 -0.53
N LYS A 98 15.59 1.70 -1.32
CA LYS A 98 14.86 2.90 -0.93
C LYS A 98 13.51 2.90 -1.64
N LEU A 99 12.44 3.00 -0.86
CA LEU A 99 11.06 2.99 -1.34
C LEU A 99 10.37 4.27 -0.87
N PHE A 100 9.40 4.72 -1.65
CA PHE A 100 8.67 5.96 -1.40
C PHE A 100 7.17 5.71 -1.45
N SER A 101 6.42 6.27 -0.51
CA SER A 101 4.96 6.27 -0.54
C SER A 101 4.44 7.69 -0.38
N GLY A 102 3.76 8.20 -1.41
CA GLY A 102 3.15 9.52 -1.39
C GLY A 102 1.75 9.48 -0.83
N GLN A 103 1.48 10.29 0.19
CA GLN A 103 0.14 10.38 0.76
C GLN A 103 -0.14 11.78 1.34
N ARG A 104 -1.38 11.97 1.81
CA ARG A 104 -1.75 13.13 2.62
C ARG A 104 -2.20 12.65 3.98
N LEU A 105 -1.74 13.34 5.01
CA LEU A 105 -2.11 13.09 6.40
C LEU A 105 -2.77 14.32 6.99
N ARG A 106 -3.75 14.12 7.86
CA ARG A 106 -4.23 15.21 8.70
C ARG A 106 -3.12 15.65 9.63
N LYS A 107 -3.11 16.94 9.99
CA LYS A 107 -2.14 17.48 10.95
C LYS A 107 -2.03 16.63 12.22
N GLY A 108 -3.15 16.16 12.77
CA GLY A 108 -3.15 15.30 13.96
C GLY A 108 -2.49 13.93 13.76
N GLU A 109 -2.57 13.34 12.56
CA GLU A 109 -1.88 12.08 12.23
C GLU A 109 -0.37 12.31 12.07
N LEU A 110 0.01 13.43 11.43
CA LEU A 110 1.41 13.82 11.31
C LEU A 110 2.06 14.09 12.68
N GLU A 111 1.35 14.75 13.61
CA GLU A 111 1.86 14.96 14.97
C GLU A 111 2.05 13.65 15.73
N LYS A 112 1.18 12.65 15.52
CA LYS A 112 1.39 11.30 16.07
C LYS A 112 2.67 10.67 15.50
N LEU A 113 2.91 10.77 14.19
CA LEU A 113 4.14 10.27 13.58
C LEU A 113 5.40 10.92 14.18
N LYS A 114 5.39 12.25 14.39
CA LYS A 114 6.49 12.96 15.05
C LYS A 114 6.75 12.46 16.47
N GLN A 115 5.69 12.13 17.22
CA GLN A 115 5.80 11.58 18.57
C GLN A 115 6.28 10.12 18.57
N SER A 116 6.17 9.42 17.44
CA SER A 116 6.60 8.03 17.28
C SER A 116 8.06 7.87 16.85
N ILE A 117 8.84 8.96 16.73
CA ILE A 117 10.28 8.88 16.42
C ILE A 117 11.00 8.00 17.46
N GLY A 118 11.80 7.04 16.99
CA GLY A 118 12.48 6.05 17.80
C GLY A 118 11.62 4.86 18.22
N THR A 119 10.38 4.77 17.74
CA THR A 119 9.45 3.66 18.04
C THR A 119 9.10 2.85 16.79
N ILE A 120 8.60 1.63 17.01
CA ILE A 120 8.01 0.78 15.97
C ILE A 120 6.52 1.15 15.82
N ILE A 121 6.09 1.40 14.59
CA ILE A 121 4.68 1.59 14.22
C ILE A 121 4.24 0.49 13.27
N SER A 122 2.94 0.17 13.30
CA SER A 122 2.27 -0.60 12.26
C SER A 122 1.55 0.36 11.33
N ILE A 123 1.57 0.07 10.03
CA ILE A 123 0.70 0.77 9.08
C ILE A 123 -0.60 -0.03 8.98
N ASN A 124 -1.71 0.56 9.42
CA ASN A 124 -3.03 -0.09 9.43
C ASN A 124 -3.64 -0.11 8.02
N GLY A 125 -3.07 -0.93 7.14
CA GLY A 125 -3.41 -0.98 5.72
C GLY A 125 -2.30 -1.59 4.90
N PHE A 126 -2.64 -2.13 3.73
CA PHE A 126 -1.63 -2.51 2.75
C PHE A 126 -0.92 -1.25 2.26
N LEU A 127 0.41 -1.27 2.27
CA LEU A 127 1.22 -0.10 1.90
C LEU A 127 1.78 -0.29 0.50
N SER A 128 1.24 0.47 -0.46
CA SER A 128 1.82 0.64 -1.79
C SER A 128 2.99 1.62 -1.73
N THR A 129 4.12 1.22 -2.32
CA THR A 129 5.34 2.03 -2.41
C THR A 129 5.93 1.91 -3.81
N SER A 130 6.73 2.89 -4.21
CA SER A 130 7.45 2.90 -5.49
C SER A 130 8.94 3.09 -5.26
N MET A 131 9.78 2.55 -6.15
CA MET A 131 11.21 2.87 -6.22
C MET A 131 11.45 4.27 -6.83
N ASP A 132 10.46 4.83 -7.53
CA ASP A 132 10.52 6.17 -8.10
C ASP A 132 9.89 7.22 -7.17
N LEU A 133 10.72 8.17 -6.73
CA LEU A 133 10.27 9.32 -5.94
C LEU A 133 9.30 10.23 -6.73
N SER A 134 9.39 10.27 -8.05
CA SER A 134 8.55 11.10 -8.91
C SER A 134 7.09 10.64 -8.85
N GLU A 135 6.85 9.32 -8.91
CA GLU A 135 5.53 8.71 -8.74
C GLU A 135 4.95 9.00 -7.36
N ALA A 136 5.73 8.81 -6.29
CA ALA A 136 5.30 9.14 -4.93
C ALA A 136 4.90 10.63 -4.80
N LYS A 137 5.64 11.55 -5.42
CA LYS A 137 5.28 12.98 -5.44
C LYS A 137 3.94 13.23 -6.12
N GLU A 138 3.63 12.54 -7.23
CA GLU A 138 2.33 12.67 -7.89
C GLU A 138 1.17 12.25 -6.96
N PHE A 139 1.33 11.20 -6.16
CA PHE A 139 0.30 10.78 -5.20
C PHE A 139 0.01 11.84 -4.12
N THR A 140 0.99 12.66 -3.71
CA THR A 140 0.75 13.75 -2.74
C THR A 140 -0.16 14.86 -3.27
N LYS A 141 -0.25 14.99 -4.61
CA LYS A 141 -1.04 16.00 -5.32
C LYS A 141 -2.49 15.58 -5.57
N ARG A 142 -2.80 14.27 -5.55
CA ARG A 142 -4.07 13.69 -6.04
C ARG A 142 -5.31 13.88 -5.13
N ALA A 143 -5.16 14.33 -3.88
CA ALA A 143 -6.28 14.37 -2.92
C ALA A 143 -6.93 15.76 -2.73
N MET A 144 -8.23 15.76 -2.36
CA MET A 144 -9.06 16.96 -2.15
C MET A 144 -8.40 17.95 -1.17
N GLN A 145 -8.53 19.24 -1.46
CA GLN A 145 -8.01 20.33 -0.64
C GLN A 145 -8.83 20.48 0.65
N PHE A 146 -8.52 19.66 1.65
CA PHE A 146 -8.93 19.97 3.02
C PHE A 146 -7.86 20.85 3.68
N PRO A 147 -8.25 21.92 4.40
CA PRO A 147 -7.28 22.88 4.97
C PRO A 147 -6.27 22.26 5.95
N ASP A 148 -6.60 21.12 6.56
CA ASP A 148 -5.81 20.43 7.59
C ASP A 148 -4.91 19.30 7.06
N MET A 149 -4.89 19.08 5.74
CA MET A 149 -4.13 17.99 5.11
C MET A 149 -2.72 18.43 4.70
N GLN A 150 -1.71 17.73 5.22
CA GLN A 150 -0.30 17.90 4.91
C GLN A 150 0.13 16.91 3.81
N GLN A 151 1.00 17.36 2.90
CA GLN A 151 1.65 16.47 1.93
C GLN A 151 2.78 15.72 2.63
N VAL A 152 2.80 14.40 2.47
CA VAL A 152 3.78 13.54 3.14
C VAL A 152 4.31 12.52 2.13
N ILE A 153 5.64 12.35 2.11
CA ILE A 153 6.31 11.26 1.40
C ILE A 153 6.97 10.39 2.46
N ILE A 154 6.47 9.18 2.64
CA ILE A 154 7.13 8.21 3.53
C ILE A 154 8.33 7.65 2.79
N GLU A 155 9.54 7.88 3.31
CA GLU A 155 10.76 7.25 2.83
C GLU A 155 11.08 5.99 3.65
N ILE A 156 11.17 4.84 2.98
CA ILE A 156 11.46 3.56 3.63
C ILE A 156 12.82 3.08 3.13
N SER A 157 13.79 2.98 4.04
CA SER A 157 15.01 2.21 3.81
C SER A 157 14.77 0.78 4.26
N PHE A 158 14.61 -0.11 3.30
CA PHE A 158 14.20 -1.47 3.54
C PHE A 158 15.33 -2.46 3.23
N ASP A 159 15.68 -3.29 4.22
CA ASP A 159 16.63 -4.37 4.02
C ASP A 159 15.90 -5.64 3.59
N THR A 160 16.07 -6.01 2.32
CA THR A 160 15.48 -7.20 1.69
C THR A 160 15.96 -8.53 2.28
N SER A 161 16.94 -8.52 3.19
CA SER A 161 17.28 -9.71 4.00
C SER A 161 16.31 -9.91 5.16
N LEU A 162 15.59 -8.88 5.62
CA LEU A 162 14.65 -8.93 6.75
C LEU A 162 13.24 -9.40 6.33
N GLN A 163 13.18 -10.36 5.42
CA GLN A 163 11.96 -10.92 4.85
C GLN A 163 11.10 -11.70 5.84
N GLU A 164 11.66 -12.07 7.00
CA GLU A 164 10.91 -12.71 8.09
C GLU A 164 10.05 -11.72 8.88
N MET A 165 10.38 -10.42 8.86
CA MET A 165 9.68 -9.40 9.65
C MET A 165 8.49 -8.77 8.92
N ASN A 166 8.60 -8.57 7.60
CA ASN A 166 7.54 -8.00 6.78
C ASN A 166 7.29 -8.86 5.54
N VAL A 167 6.02 -9.06 5.22
CA VAL A 167 5.57 -9.69 3.98
C VAL A 167 5.43 -8.60 2.92
N PHE A 168 6.10 -8.76 1.79
CA PHE A 168 6.06 -7.81 0.69
C PHE A 168 6.41 -8.47 -0.63
N ALA A 169 5.97 -7.88 -1.74
CA ALA A 169 6.35 -8.29 -3.08
C ALA A 169 6.53 -7.07 -3.97
N GLU A 170 7.45 -7.16 -4.92
CA GLU A 170 7.46 -6.29 -6.10
C GLU A 170 6.33 -6.78 -7.02
N ILE A 171 5.44 -5.90 -7.44
CA ILE A 171 4.19 -6.29 -8.09
C ILE A 171 3.94 -5.59 -9.41
N ALA A 172 4.92 -4.89 -10.00
CA ALA A 172 4.71 -4.14 -11.25
C ALA A 172 4.20 -5.04 -12.37
N HIS A 173 4.66 -6.29 -12.46
CA HIS A 173 4.21 -7.24 -13.49
C HIS A 173 2.74 -7.71 -13.33
N GLN A 174 2.17 -7.53 -12.14
CA GLN A 174 0.82 -7.95 -11.76
C GLN A 174 -0.06 -6.73 -11.47
N SER A 175 0.53 -5.56 -11.26
CA SER A 175 -0.15 -4.30 -11.07
C SER A 175 -0.75 -3.86 -12.38
N LYS A 176 -1.86 -3.14 -12.29
CA LYS A 176 -2.42 -2.46 -13.46
C LYS A 176 -1.46 -1.40 -14.02
N TYR A 177 -0.53 -0.91 -13.18
CA TYR A 177 0.43 0.15 -13.49
C TYR A 177 1.86 -0.39 -13.38
N ASN A 178 2.27 -1.07 -14.43
CA ASN A 178 3.56 -1.77 -14.56
C ASN A 178 4.78 -0.85 -14.65
N GLU A 179 4.59 0.45 -14.76
CA GLU A 179 5.67 1.46 -14.80
C GLU A 179 6.06 1.96 -13.40
N GLU A 180 5.25 1.72 -12.37
CA GLU A 180 5.45 2.31 -11.03
C GLU A 180 6.49 1.57 -10.18
N GLU A 181 7.08 0.46 -10.68
CA GLU A 181 7.99 -0.44 -9.93
C GLU A 181 7.47 -0.69 -8.49
N GLU A 182 6.16 -0.97 -8.41
CA GLU A 182 5.42 -0.97 -7.14
C GLU A 182 5.90 -2.12 -6.24
N VAL A 183 6.27 -1.80 -5.01
CA VAL A 183 6.46 -2.78 -3.93
C VAL A 183 5.30 -2.63 -2.95
N LEU A 184 4.53 -3.71 -2.81
CA LEU A 184 3.37 -3.77 -1.94
C LEU A 184 3.70 -4.54 -0.67
N PHE A 185 3.50 -3.89 0.48
CA PHE A 185 3.63 -4.49 1.80
C PHE A 185 2.27 -4.96 2.35
N ASP A 186 2.31 -6.05 3.10
CA ASP A 186 1.13 -6.61 3.77
C ASP A 186 0.59 -5.67 4.87
N TYR A 187 -0.68 -5.85 5.24
CA TYR A 187 -1.45 -4.89 6.04
C TYR A 187 -1.00 -4.73 7.50
N ASN A 188 -0.11 -5.58 7.97
CA ASN A 188 0.41 -5.60 9.35
C ASN A 188 1.91 -5.29 9.40
N SER A 189 2.45 -4.68 8.34
CA SER A 189 3.87 -4.38 8.24
C SER A 189 4.32 -3.37 9.29
N LEU A 190 5.48 -3.65 9.89
CA LEU A 190 6.06 -2.90 10.99
C LEU A 190 7.26 -2.08 10.52
N PHE A 191 7.35 -0.85 10.99
CA PHE A 191 8.40 0.10 10.61
C PHE A 191 8.90 0.90 11.82
N ASN A 192 10.22 1.12 11.87
CA ASN A 192 10.82 2.06 12.82
C ASN A 192 10.75 3.48 12.25
N VAL A 193 10.15 4.40 12.99
CA VAL A 193 10.18 5.82 12.60
C VAL A 193 11.51 6.41 13.05
N THR A 194 12.36 6.79 12.11
CA THR A 194 13.70 7.31 12.41
C THR A 194 13.73 8.82 12.50
N ASP A 195 12.92 9.50 11.70
CA ASP A 195 12.93 10.96 11.59
C ASP A 195 11.61 11.46 10.97
N VAL A 196 11.30 12.73 11.18
CA VAL A 196 10.20 13.44 10.49
C VAL A 196 10.64 14.87 10.21
N LYS A 197 10.77 15.22 8.93
CA LYS A 197 11.27 16.51 8.45
C LYS A 197 10.26 17.21 7.56
N CYS A 198 10.37 18.54 7.50
CA CYS A 198 9.62 19.36 6.54
C CYS A 198 10.61 20.06 5.61
N ASP A 199 10.44 19.87 4.30
CA ASP A 199 11.06 20.74 3.32
C ASP A 199 10.28 22.05 3.24
N LEU A 200 10.87 23.12 3.77
CA LEU A 200 10.25 24.44 3.83
C LEU A 200 9.98 25.05 2.44
N TYR A 201 10.69 24.61 1.40
CA TYR A 201 10.48 25.12 0.04
C TYR A 201 9.27 24.46 -0.63
N SER A 202 9.14 23.13 -0.51
CA SER A 202 8.05 22.39 -1.12
C SER A 202 6.82 22.23 -0.21
N SER A 203 6.95 22.54 1.09
CA SER A 203 5.94 22.25 2.12
C SER A 203 5.53 20.77 2.17
N ILE A 204 6.45 19.88 1.81
CA ILE A 204 6.29 18.43 1.88
C ILE A 204 7.03 17.91 3.11
N TRP A 205 6.35 17.04 3.86
CA TRP A 205 6.94 16.31 4.96
C TRP A 205 7.52 14.97 4.48
N THR A 206 8.61 14.56 5.10
CA THR A 206 9.28 13.27 4.86
C THR A 206 9.57 12.60 6.18
#